data_AF-A0A0G1V3J3-F1
#
_entry.id   AF-A0A0G1V3J3-F1
#
_cell.length_a   1.000
_cell.length_b   1.000
_cell.length_c   1.000
_cell.angle_alpha   90.00
_cell.angle_beta   90.00
_cell.angle_gamma   90.00
#
_symmetry.space_group_name_H-M   'P 1'
#
loop_
_entity.id
_entity.type
_entity.pdbx_description
1 polymer ?
#
loop_
_entity_poly.entity_id
_entity_poly.type
_entity_poly.pdbx_seq_one_letter_code
_entity_poly.pdbx_strand_id
1 'polypeptide(L)'
;MNKKIILVSLAVLLAGSVYAFAGTVKAEDAAGTFPPLIQKLVDKFNLDTAQVQVVLDEFRGERQKDFQARLEERLNDQVESGDLTEPQKKLILEKHQSNYSSPESTAVKKCRPGQKKTV
;
A
#
# COMPACT_ATOMS: atom_id res chain seq x y z
N MET A 1 -16.97 -28.13 -40.83
CA MET A 1 -16.27 -27.31 -39.82
C MET A 1 -15.50 -26.21 -40.55
N ASN A 2 -15.82 -24.95 -40.31
CA ASN A 2 -15.30 -23.85 -41.14
C ASN A 2 -13.85 -23.56 -40.72
N LYS A 3 -12.88 -23.77 -41.63
CA LYS A 3 -11.44 -23.64 -41.36
C LYS A 3 -11.03 -22.27 -40.77
N LYS A 4 -11.85 -21.24 -41.00
CA LYS A 4 -11.71 -19.89 -40.42
C LYS A 4 -11.94 -19.87 -38.90
N ILE A 5 -12.81 -20.72 -38.38
CA ILE A 5 -13.12 -20.80 -36.93
C ILE A 5 -11.96 -21.47 -36.17
N ILE A 6 -11.24 -22.41 -36.81
CA ILE A 6 -10.09 -23.12 -36.22
C ILE A 6 -8.86 -22.20 -36.14
N LEU A 7 -8.66 -21.29 -37.09
CA LEU A 7 -7.55 -20.33 -37.06
C LEU A 7 -7.74 -19.24 -36.00
N VAL A 8 -8.98 -18.80 -35.76
CA VAL A 8 -9.31 -17.79 -34.75
C VAL A 8 -9.11 -18.34 -33.33
N SER A 9 -9.44 -19.61 -33.08
CA SER A 9 -9.23 -20.22 -31.75
C SER A 9 -7.75 -20.40 -31.38
N LEU A 10 -6.88 -20.66 -32.37
CA LEU A 10 -5.44 -20.82 -32.14
C LEU A 10 -4.76 -19.48 -31.81
N ALA A 11 -5.20 -18.38 -32.41
CA ALA A 11 -4.67 -17.04 -32.12
C ALA A 11 -5.02 -16.56 -30.70
N VAL A 12 -6.20 -16.92 -30.18
CA VAL A 12 -6.61 -16.56 -28.81
C VAL A 12 -5.80 -17.34 -27.77
N LEU A 13 -5.43 -18.58 -28.04
CA LEU A 13 -4.59 -19.40 -27.14
C LEU A 13 -3.15 -18.88 -27.04
N LEU A 14 -2.59 -18.33 -28.13
CA LEU A 14 -1.23 -17.77 -28.14
C LEU A 14 -1.15 -16.38 -27.48
N ALA A 15 -2.23 -15.59 -27.50
CA ALA A 15 -2.28 -14.30 -26.82
C ALA A 15 -2.42 -14.41 -25.29
N GLY A 16 -2.89 -15.55 -24.77
CA GLY A 16 -3.09 -15.79 -23.33
C GLY A 16 -1.81 -16.11 -22.54
N SER A 17 -0.74 -16.56 -23.20
CA SER A 17 0.47 -17.04 -22.51
C SER A 17 1.38 -15.92 -22.00
N VAL A 18 1.27 -14.69 -22.50
CA VAL A 18 2.16 -13.57 -22.14
C VAL A 18 1.87 -13.04 -20.72
N TYR A 19 0.65 -13.23 -20.20
CA TYR A 19 0.30 -12.77 -18.85
C TYR A 19 0.71 -13.73 -17.72
N ALA A 20 1.14 -14.96 -18.06
CA ALA A 20 1.50 -15.97 -17.06
C ALA A 20 2.94 -15.82 -16.51
N PHE A 21 3.73 -14.91 -17.08
CA PHE A 21 5.14 -14.70 -16.71
C PHE A 21 5.37 -13.42 -15.88
N ALA A 22 4.35 -12.96 -15.17
CA ALA A 22 4.55 -12.01 -14.07
C ALA A 22 5.14 -12.79 -12.88
N GLY A 23 6.47 -12.95 -12.87
CA GLY A 23 7.19 -13.52 -11.74
C GLY A 23 6.81 -12.80 -10.46
N THR A 24 6.27 -13.53 -9.49
CA THR A 24 6.01 -13.02 -8.16
C THR A 24 7.37 -12.86 -7.46
N VAL A 25 7.92 -11.66 -7.49
CA VAL A 25 8.98 -11.29 -6.54
C VAL A 25 8.32 -11.24 -5.16
N LYS A 26 8.42 -12.34 -4.43
CA LYS A 26 8.07 -12.35 -3.01
C LYS A 26 9.11 -11.50 -2.30
N ALA A 27 8.68 -10.38 -1.73
CA ALA A 27 9.42 -9.78 -0.64
C ALA A 27 9.44 -10.82 0.47
N GLU A 28 10.63 -11.28 0.83
CA GLU A 28 10.78 -12.15 1.98
C GLU A 28 10.38 -11.32 3.20
N ASP A 29 9.17 -11.55 3.69
CA ASP A 29 8.71 -11.04 4.98
C ASP A 29 9.60 -11.71 6.03
N ALA A 30 10.77 -11.13 6.25
CA ALA A 30 11.61 -11.44 7.38
C ALA A 30 10.91 -10.84 8.61
N ALA A 31 9.87 -11.54 9.06
CA ALA A 31 9.17 -11.25 10.30
C ALA A 31 10.20 -11.07 11.41
N GLY A 32 10.32 -9.84 11.92
CA GLY A 32 11.29 -9.48 12.95
C GLY A 32 12.56 -8.76 12.48
N THR A 33 12.71 -8.43 11.19
CA THR A 33 13.85 -7.61 10.74
C THR A 33 13.58 -6.14 10.97
N PHE A 34 14.23 -5.56 11.98
CA PHE A 34 14.22 -4.12 12.18
C PHE A 34 14.79 -3.39 10.96
N PRO A 35 14.34 -2.14 10.69
CA PRO A 35 15.03 -1.26 9.77
C PRO A 35 16.54 -1.20 10.10
N PRO A 36 17.43 -1.11 9.09
CA PRO A 36 18.87 -1.25 9.28
C PRO A 36 19.48 -0.23 10.23
N LEU A 37 18.83 0.93 10.44
CA LEU A 37 19.22 1.90 11.45
C LEU A 37 18.93 1.42 12.87
N ILE A 38 17.73 0.86 13.10
CA ILE A 38 17.29 0.38 14.41
C ILE A 38 18.08 -0.85 14.83
N GLN A 39 18.35 -1.78 13.89
CA GLN A 39 19.22 -2.92 14.16
C GLN A 39 20.59 -2.49 14.67
N LYS A 40 21.23 -1.51 14.01
CA LYS A 40 22.52 -0.95 14.46
C LYS A 40 22.45 -0.31 15.85
N LEU A 41 21.31 0.28 16.22
CA LEU A 41 21.11 0.86 17.56
C LEU A 41 20.97 -0.23 18.62
N VAL A 42 20.16 -1.26 18.32
CA VAL A 42 20.01 -2.42 19.20
C VAL A 42 21.35 -3.09 19.44
N ASP A 43 22.13 -3.34 18.38
CA ASP A 43 23.43 -3.99 18.47
C ASP A 43 24.46 -3.10 19.21
N LYS A 44 24.51 -1.80 18.91
CA LYS A 44 25.50 -0.88 19.51
C LYS A 44 25.27 -0.64 21.00
N PHE A 45 24.02 -0.60 21.42
CA PHE A 45 23.64 -0.35 22.81
C PHE A 45 23.26 -1.63 23.57
N ASN A 46 23.38 -2.78 22.92
CA ASN A 46 23.06 -4.11 23.46
C ASN A 46 21.65 -4.14 24.09
N LEU A 47 20.66 -3.61 23.36
CA LEU A 47 19.27 -3.53 23.81
C LEU A 47 18.55 -4.86 23.58
N ASP A 48 17.56 -5.15 24.42
CA ASP A 48 16.66 -6.28 24.22
C ASP A 48 15.73 -6.00 23.02
N THR A 49 15.84 -6.81 21.98
CA THR A 49 15.03 -6.71 20.76
C THR A 49 13.54 -6.79 21.04
N ALA A 50 13.12 -7.62 21.99
CA ALA A 50 11.71 -7.79 22.31
C ALA A 50 11.13 -6.52 22.95
N GLN A 51 11.89 -5.90 23.87
CA GLN A 51 11.48 -4.65 24.52
C GLN A 51 11.46 -3.49 23.52
N VAL A 52 12.44 -3.41 22.63
CA VAL A 52 12.47 -2.39 21.58
C VAL A 52 11.29 -2.55 20.62
N GLN A 53 10.91 -3.79 20.27
CA GLN A 53 9.73 -4.05 19.45
C GLN A 53 8.45 -3.56 20.14
N VAL A 54 8.27 -3.85 21.43
CA VAL A 54 7.10 -3.38 22.20
C VAL A 54 7.00 -1.85 22.19
N VAL A 55 8.09 -1.15 22.52
CA VAL A 55 8.11 0.33 22.52
C VAL A 55 7.83 0.91 21.13
N LEU A 56 8.36 0.28 20.09
CA LEU A 56 8.10 0.73 18.72
C LEU A 56 6.65 0.50 18.31
N ASP A 57 6.03 -0.61 18.71
CA ASP A 57 4.64 -0.90 18.41
C ASP A 57 3.68 0.03 19.17
N GLU A 58 3.98 0.32 20.44
CA GLU A 58 3.27 1.35 21.23
C GLU A 58 3.36 2.72 20.55
N PHE A 59 4.58 3.17 20.22
CA PHE A 59 4.80 4.44 19.55
C PHE A 59 4.08 4.51 18.20
N ARG A 60 4.14 3.44 17.40
CA ARG A 60 3.40 3.36 16.12
C ARG A 60 1.90 3.48 16.34
N GLY A 61 1.36 2.79 17.35
CA GLY A 61 -0.05 2.85 17.70
C GLY A 61 -0.50 4.26 18.10
N GLU A 62 0.26 4.96 18.93
CA GLU A 62 0.00 6.36 19.30
C GLU A 62 0.02 7.28 18.08
N ARG A 63 1.07 7.17 17.25
CA ARG A 63 1.19 7.98 16.03
C ARG A 63 0.07 7.71 15.03
N GLN A 64 -0.40 6.48 14.95
CA GLN A 64 -1.53 6.14 14.09
C GLN A 64 -2.83 6.78 14.58
N LYS A 65 -3.08 6.81 15.90
CA LYS A 65 -4.24 7.50 16.49
C LYS A 65 -4.18 9.01 16.24
N ASP A 66 -3.02 9.63 16.49
CA ASP A 66 -2.80 11.05 16.22
C ASP A 66 -3.05 11.40 14.75
N PHE A 67 -2.58 10.55 13.84
CA PHE A 67 -2.77 10.74 12.41
C PHE A 67 -4.24 10.62 12.02
N GLN A 68 -4.96 9.62 12.56
CA GLN A 68 -6.41 9.47 12.32
C GLN A 68 -7.17 10.70 12.80
N ALA A 69 -6.90 11.18 14.02
CA ALA A 69 -7.56 12.36 14.56
C ALA A 69 -7.33 13.61 13.68
N ARG A 70 -6.09 13.87 13.27
CA ARG A 70 -5.76 15.00 12.39
C ARG A 70 -6.39 14.87 11.00
N LEU A 71 -6.53 13.65 10.50
CA LEU A 71 -7.17 13.41 9.21
C LEU A 71 -8.68 13.68 9.31
N GLU A 72 -9.32 13.23 10.38
CA GLU A 72 -10.74 13.53 10.63
C GLU A 72 -11.00 15.01 10.81
N GLU A 73 -10.16 15.72 11.57
CA GLU A 73 -10.25 17.18 11.76
C GLU A 73 -10.19 17.91 10.41
N ARG A 74 -9.19 17.61 9.57
CA ARG A 74 -9.06 18.23 8.25
C ARG A 74 -10.24 17.93 7.32
N LEU A 75 -10.82 16.73 7.41
CA LEU A 75 -12.00 16.39 6.62
C LEU A 75 -13.25 17.11 7.13
N ASN A 76 -13.37 17.37 8.44
CA ASN A 76 -14.44 18.19 8.99
C ASN A 76 -14.34 19.63 8.48
N ASP A 77 -13.15 20.24 8.56
CA ASP A 77 -12.93 21.60 8.05
C ASP A 77 -13.30 21.73 6.56
N GLN A 78 -13.03 20.69 5.77
CA GLN A 78 -13.40 20.62 4.35
C GLN A 78 -14.91 20.45 4.12
N VAL A 79 -15.61 19.77 5.03
CA VAL A 79 -17.08 19.69 4.99
C VAL A 79 -17.71 21.02 5.38
N GLU A 80 -17.18 21.67 6.41
CA GLU A 80 -17.67 22.97 6.88
C GLU A 80 -17.44 24.09 5.85
N SER A 81 -16.30 24.07 5.16
CA SER A 81 -16.02 24.98 4.04
C SER A 81 -16.79 24.64 2.76
N GLY A 82 -17.48 23.49 2.72
CA GLY A 82 -18.30 23.06 1.58
C GLY A 82 -17.52 22.47 0.40
N ASP A 83 -16.20 22.33 0.52
CA ASP A 83 -15.34 21.66 -0.47
C ASP A 83 -15.63 20.16 -0.56
N LEU A 84 -16.17 19.59 0.52
CA LEU A 84 -16.48 18.17 0.66
C LEU A 84 -17.90 17.97 1.21
N THR A 85 -18.51 16.86 0.85
CA THR A 85 -19.80 16.43 1.43
C THR A 85 -19.59 15.34 2.48
N GLU A 86 -20.49 15.24 3.47
CA GLU A 86 -20.50 14.16 4.47
C GLU A 86 -20.36 12.74 3.91
N PRO A 87 -21.06 12.35 2.81
CA PRO A 87 -20.85 11.02 2.20
C PRO A 87 -19.44 10.84 1.62
N GLN A 88 -18.83 11.88 1.05
CA GLN A 88 -17.46 11.81 0.54
C GLN A 88 -16.44 11.66 1.66
N LYS A 89 -16.62 12.36 2.78
CA LYS A 89 -15.80 12.18 3.98
C LYS A 89 -15.81 10.72 4.47
N LYS A 90 -16.99 10.11 4.54
CA LYS A 90 -17.14 8.70 4.96
C LYS A 90 -16.38 7.74 4.03
N LEU A 91 -16.48 7.93 2.71
CA LEU A 91 -15.74 7.13 1.73
C LEU A 91 -14.21 7.28 1.88
N ILE A 92 -13.72 8.48 2.18
CA ILE A 92 -12.29 8.73 2.41
C ILE A 92 -11.82 8.01 3.67
N LEU A 93 -12.58 8.09 4.76
CA LEU A 93 -12.24 7.41 6.02
C LEU A 93 -12.23 5.88 5.84
N GLU A 94 -13.22 5.33 5.16
CA GLU A 94 -13.29 3.90 4.86
C GLU A 94 -12.11 3.44 4.00
N LYS A 95 -11.78 4.20 2.94
CA LYS A 95 -10.63 3.90 2.09
C LYS A 95 -9.32 4.00 2.84
N HIS A 96 -9.19 5.02 3.69
CA HIS A 96 -8.04 5.20 4.56
C HIS A 96 -7.86 3.98 5.45
N GLN A 97 -8.91 3.56 6.17
CA GLN A 97 -8.88 2.41 7.07
C GLN A 97 -8.55 1.09 6.34
N SER A 98 -9.11 0.87 5.15
CA SER A 98 -8.80 -0.27 4.28
C SER A 98 -7.32 -0.34 3.88
N ASN A 99 -6.67 0.80 3.68
CA ASN A 99 -5.26 0.84 3.31
C ASN A 99 -4.31 0.51 4.49
N TYR A 100 -4.77 0.59 5.75
CA TYR A 100 -3.98 0.14 6.92
C TYR A 100 -4.24 -1.32 7.28
N SER A 101 -5.42 -1.86 6.97
CA SER A 101 -5.74 -3.26 7.25
C SER A 101 -5.26 -4.23 6.16
N SER A 102 -4.92 -3.74 4.97
CA SER A 102 -4.31 -4.55 3.91
C SER A 102 -2.78 -4.50 3.99
N PRO A 103 -2.07 -5.66 3.95
CA PRO A 103 -0.61 -5.71 3.85
C PRO A 103 -0.04 -5.16 2.51
N GLU A 104 -0.88 -4.64 1.61
CA GLU A 104 -0.55 -4.24 0.23
C GLU A 104 -0.13 -2.75 0.05
N SER A 105 0.19 -2.00 1.11
CA SER A 105 0.24 -0.53 1.02
C SER A 105 1.53 0.11 0.48
N THR A 106 2.58 -0.65 0.15
CA THR A 106 3.80 -0.06 -0.46
C THR A 106 3.72 0.17 -1.97
N ALA A 107 2.68 -0.32 -2.65
CA ALA A 107 2.53 -0.23 -4.10
C ALA A 107 2.08 1.16 -4.64
N VAL A 108 1.63 2.09 -3.79
CA VAL A 108 1.09 3.39 -4.26
C VAL A 108 2.19 4.37 -4.70
N LYS A 109 3.47 4.08 -4.45
CA LYS A 109 4.59 4.92 -4.92
C LYS A 109 4.76 4.95 -6.46
N LYS A 110 3.99 4.15 -7.20
CA LYS A 110 4.03 4.07 -8.68
C LYS A 110 2.95 4.89 -9.41
N CYS A 111 2.16 5.71 -8.70
CA CYS A 111 1.13 6.54 -9.33
C CYS A 111 1.32 8.04 -9.06
N ARG A 112 2.48 8.57 -9.48
CA ARG A 112 2.50 9.92 -10.06
C ARG A 112 3.42 9.90 -11.29
N PRO A 113 2.99 9.32 -12.43
CA PRO A 113 3.58 9.64 -13.72
C PRO A 113 3.18 11.09 -14.01
N GLY A 114 3.93 12.03 -13.42
CA GLY A 114 3.94 13.39 -13.89
C GLY A 114 4.35 13.36 -15.36
N GLN A 115 3.55 14.04 -16.18
CA GLN A 115 3.97 14.56 -17.47
C GLN A 115 4.23 13.47 -18.52
N LYS A 116 3.16 12.94 -19.14
CA LYS A 116 3.26 12.59 -20.56
C LYS A 116 3.60 13.86 -21.33
N LYS A 117 4.66 13.87 -22.14
CA LYS A 117 4.70 14.43 -23.51
C LYS A 117 6.13 14.43 -24.09
N THR A 118 6.32 13.67 -25.18
CA THR A 118 7.06 14.04 -26.41
C THR A 118 8.25 15.00 -26.27
N VAL A 119 9.48 14.52 -26.52
CA VAL A 119 10.17 14.43 -27.84
C VAL A 119 11.07 13.21 -27.81
#